data_AF-X0TS58-F1
#
_entry.id   AF-X0TS58-F1
#
_cell.length_a   1.000
_cell.length_b   1.000
_cell.length_c   1.000
_cell.angle_alpha   90.00
_cell.angle_beta   90.00
_cell.angle_gamma   90.00
#
_symmetry.space_group_name_H-M   'P 1'
#
loop_
_entity.id
_entity.type
_entity.pdbx_description
1 polymer ?
#
loop_
_entity_poly.entity_id
_entity_poly.type
_entity_poly.pdbx_seq_one_letter_code
_entity_poly.pdbx_strand_id
1 'polypeptide(L)'
;MALPKAREGLNGGFSLYYEYSHQMTIGNREQIVWSSIKHLGASGVADPILRNVYRISNKATCKQITSNLKLYINQAYDFYSAAISSGVNTSPLYYYYCFLNLAKAMCEIKNPSFHKLPECYSHGISWRPSPKFLVNPTKELVYLSARGVWHVLWEKMTGKTCNIPNPTYLKVKDLFACCPETGIEYSRIFGQNPRYIPLQEPVILFDESSGEFWIKFSVNRSSLKEVNLSRQKFLTLISNSNIQYRQVQSSET
;
A
#
# COMPACT_ATOMS: atom_id res chain seq x y z
N MET A 1 -9.22 26.81 28.11
CA MET A 1 -9.32 27.30 26.72
C MET A 1 -10.25 26.36 25.99
N ALA A 2 -11.45 26.81 25.62
CA ALA A 2 -12.43 25.96 24.93
C ALA A 2 -11.93 25.67 23.51
N LEU A 3 -12.00 24.41 23.07
CA LEU A 3 -11.68 24.07 21.69
C LEU A 3 -12.71 24.76 20.77
N PRO A 4 -12.29 25.32 19.63
CA PRO A 4 -13.22 25.88 18.66
C PRO A 4 -14.19 24.78 18.20
N LYS A 5 -15.49 25.09 18.18
CA LYS A 5 -16.52 24.20 17.63
C LYS A 5 -16.13 23.85 16.19
N ALA A 6 -16.08 22.55 15.88
CA ALA A 6 -15.87 22.09 14.51
C ALA A 6 -16.97 22.68 13.62
N ARG A 7 -16.58 23.41 12.57
CA ARG A 7 -17.52 23.77 11.52
C ARG A 7 -17.94 22.48 10.83
N GLU A 8 -19.23 22.34 10.53
CA GLU A 8 -19.77 21.25 9.71
C GLU A 8 -19.07 21.28 8.35
N GLY A 9 -18.00 20.50 8.22
CA GLY A 9 -17.26 20.32 6.99
C GLY A 9 -18.06 19.44 6.04
N LEU A 10 -18.13 19.85 4.77
CA LEU A 10 -18.68 19.01 3.70
C LEU A 10 -17.94 17.68 3.65
N ASN A 11 -18.71 16.60 3.57
CA ASN A 11 -18.28 15.22 3.73
C ASN A 11 -17.37 14.77 2.57
N GLY A 12 -16.07 15.05 2.65
CA GLY A 12 -15.05 14.62 1.67
C GLY A 12 -14.54 13.20 1.94
N GLY A 13 -15.43 12.26 2.27
CA GLY A 13 -15.12 11.00 2.93
C GLY A 13 -14.12 10.07 2.20
N PHE A 14 -13.28 9.41 3.00
CA PHE A 14 -12.46 8.26 2.60
C PHE A 14 -13.32 6.99 2.59
N SER A 15 -14.19 6.80 1.60
CA SER A 15 -14.65 5.44 1.30
C SER A 15 -13.43 4.63 0.83
N LEU A 16 -13.13 3.53 1.50
CA LEU A 16 -12.02 2.62 1.20
C LEU A 16 -12.21 2.01 -0.20
N TYR A 17 -11.77 2.72 -1.24
CA TYR A 17 -12.39 2.82 -2.56
C TYR A 17 -13.60 3.74 -2.53
N TYR A 18 -13.56 4.81 -3.33
CA TYR A 18 -14.76 5.50 -3.77
C TYR A 18 -15.87 4.47 -4.00
N GLU A 19 -16.96 4.53 -3.23
CA GLU A 19 -18.27 4.39 -3.87
C GLU A 19 -18.37 5.60 -4.80
N TYR A 20 -17.68 5.50 -5.94
CA TYR A 20 -17.95 6.34 -7.08
C TYR A 20 -19.37 5.97 -7.41
N SER A 21 -20.32 6.79 -6.96
CA SER A 21 -21.68 6.73 -7.46
C SER A 21 -21.55 6.59 -8.98
N HIS A 22 -22.21 5.59 -9.55
CA HIS A 22 -22.18 5.31 -10.99
C HIS A 22 -22.53 6.54 -11.86
N GLN A 23 -22.95 7.63 -11.23
CA GLN A 23 -23.40 8.87 -11.82
C GLN A 23 -22.29 9.88 -12.09
N MET A 24 -21.06 9.78 -11.53
CA MET A 24 -20.06 10.87 -11.65
C MET A 24 -18.70 10.52 -12.28
N THR A 25 -18.30 9.25 -12.41
CA THR A 25 -17.09 8.89 -13.18
C THR A 25 -17.44 8.34 -14.54
N ILE A 26 -17.23 9.15 -15.58
CA ILE A 26 -17.24 8.71 -16.97
C ILE A 26 -15.90 7.99 -17.22
N GLY A 27 -15.87 6.64 -17.20
CA GLY A 27 -14.71 5.85 -17.63
C GLY A 27 -14.49 4.53 -16.90
N ASN A 28 -13.67 3.66 -17.52
CA ASN A 28 -13.23 2.41 -16.89
C ASN A 28 -12.24 2.72 -15.74
N ARG A 29 -12.56 2.24 -14.53
CA ARG A 29 -11.80 2.54 -13.30
C ARG A 29 -10.33 2.09 -13.37
N GLU A 30 -10.08 0.93 -13.94
CA GLU A 30 -8.71 0.40 -14.09
C GLU A 30 -7.91 1.27 -15.05
N GLN A 31 -8.54 1.72 -16.13
CA GLN A 31 -7.95 2.66 -17.07
C GLN A 31 -7.59 3.99 -16.41
N ILE A 32 -8.46 4.51 -15.54
CA ILE A 32 -8.18 5.74 -14.78
C ILE A 32 -6.94 5.53 -13.89
N VAL A 33 -6.91 4.45 -13.09
CA VAL A 33 -5.78 4.12 -12.21
C VAL A 33 -4.48 3.98 -13.01
N TRP A 34 -4.49 3.22 -14.10
CA TRP A 34 -3.31 3.06 -14.94
C TRP A 34 -2.87 4.35 -15.62
N SER A 35 -3.81 5.21 -15.99
CA SER A 35 -3.50 6.52 -16.54
C SER A 35 -2.82 7.40 -15.50
N SER A 36 -3.31 7.41 -14.25
CA SER A 36 -2.65 8.11 -13.14
C SER A 36 -1.26 7.57 -12.84
N ILE A 37 -1.09 6.24 -12.80
CA ILE A 37 0.22 5.61 -12.60
C ILE A 37 1.18 5.99 -13.74
N LYS A 38 0.76 5.86 -15.00
CA LYS A 38 1.58 6.25 -16.17
C LYS A 38 1.93 7.73 -16.18
N HIS A 39 1.03 8.59 -15.74
CA HIS A 39 1.26 10.02 -15.65
C HIS A 39 2.42 10.36 -14.69
N LEU A 40 2.63 9.58 -13.63
CA LEU A 40 3.79 9.74 -12.74
C LEU A 40 5.12 9.54 -13.47
N GLY A 41 5.16 8.77 -14.56
CA GLY A 41 6.36 8.57 -15.38
C GLY A 41 6.67 9.73 -16.34
N ALA A 42 5.78 10.73 -16.46
CA ALA A 42 6.02 11.91 -17.30
C ALA A 42 6.94 12.91 -16.59
N SER A 43 7.96 13.43 -17.28
CA SER A 43 8.96 14.32 -16.68
C SER A 43 8.36 15.59 -16.05
N GLY A 44 7.30 16.15 -16.65
CA GLY A 44 6.60 17.32 -16.10
C GLY A 44 5.92 17.06 -14.75
N VAL A 45 5.70 15.79 -14.38
CA VAL A 45 5.03 15.36 -13.15
C VAL A 45 6.05 14.81 -12.15
N ALA A 46 6.93 13.92 -12.62
CA ALA A 46 7.96 13.30 -11.80
C ALA A 46 8.92 14.35 -11.21
N ASP A 47 9.41 15.29 -12.01
CA ASP A 47 10.45 16.22 -11.58
C ASP A 47 10.00 17.13 -10.42
N PRO A 48 8.80 17.76 -10.45
CA PRO A 48 8.28 18.50 -9.29
C PRO A 48 8.11 17.62 -8.04
N ILE A 49 7.61 16.39 -8.18
CA ILE A 49 7.43 15.48 -7.04
C ILE A 49 8.80 15.13 -6.42
N LEU A 50 9.78 14.77 -7.25
CA LEU A 50 11.13 14.42 -6.79
C LEU A 50 11.80 15.61 -6.08
N ARG A 51 11.64 16.83 -6.60
CA ARG A 51 12.23 18.04 -6.00
C ARG A 51 11.51 18.49 -4.73
N ASN A 52 10.18 18.56 -4.76
CA ASN A 52 9.40 19.22 -3.70
C ASN A 52 9.03 18.24 -2.58
N VAL A 53 8.70 17.00 -2.91
CA VAL A 53 8.28 15.98 -1.93
C VAL A 53 9.49 15.22 -1.41
N TYR A 54 10.34 14.74 -2.32
CA TYR A 54 11.48 13.89 -1.97
C TYR A 54 12.81 14.65 -1.80
N ARG A 55 12.81 15.98 -2.00
CA ARG A 55 13.97 16.88 -1.80
C ARG A 55 15.20 16.50 -2.63
N ILE A 56 14.99 15.92 -3.82
CA ILE A 56 16.05 15.55 -4.75
C ILE A 56 16.34 16.75 -5.67
N SER A 57 17.46 17.44 -5.43
CA SER A 57 17.80 18.70 -6.13
C SER A 57 18.64 18.49 -7.41
N ASN A 58 19.43 17.42 -7.46
CA ASN A 58 20.33 17.13 -8.57
C ASN A 58 19.55 16.78 -9.85
N LYS A 59 19.72 17.60 -10.89
CA LYS A 59 19.02 17.46 -12.17
C LYS A 59 19.31 16.14 -12.90
N ALA A 60 20.56 15.68 -12.87
CA ALA A 60 20.93 14.41 -13.51
C ALA A 60 20.30 13.23 -12.77
N THR A 61 20.29 13.26 -11.44
CA THR A 61 19.60 12.27 -10.60
C THR A 61 18.10 12.26 -10.85
N CYS A 62 17.43 13.42 -10.91
CA CYS A 62 16.01 13.49 -11.25
C CYS A 62 15.74 12.86 -12.62
N LYS A 63 16.52 13.21 -13.65
CA LYS A 63 16.38 12.64 -14.99
C LYS A 63 16.53 11.13 -14.99
N GLN A 64 17.50 10.59 -14.25
CA GLN A 64 17.71 9.15 -14.14
C GLN A 64 16.53 8.45 -13.46
N ILE A 65 16.07 8.99 -12.32
CA ILE A 65 14.91 8.44 -11.59
C ILE A 65 13.66 8.48 -12.47
N THR A 66 13.38 9.60 -13.13
CA THR A 66 12.24 9.75 -14.04
C THR A 66 12.31 8.73 -15.19
N SER A 67 13.50 8.47 -15.75
CA SER A 67 13.70 7.45 -16.78
C SER A 67 13.41 6.04 -16.27
N ASN A 68 13.95 5.69 -15.08
CA ASN A 68 13.74 4.40 -14.45
C ASN A 68 12.27 4.19 -14.04
N LEU A 69 11.63 5.23 -13.52
CA LEU A 69 10.22 5.24 -13.15
C LEU A 69 9.35 4.92 -14.36
N LYS A 70 9.58 5.59 -15.50
CA LYS A 70 8.90 5.31 -16.75
C LYS A 70 9.11 3.86 -17.21
N LEU A 71 10.34 3.35 -17.13
CA LEU A 71 10.66 1.97 -17.48
C LEU A 71 9.86 0.96 -16.63
N TYR A 72 9.93 1.07 -15.31
CA TYR A 72 9.25 0.15 -14.39
C TYR A 72 7.73 0.23 -14.53
N ILE A 73 7.15 1.42 -14.69
CA ILE A 73 5.71 1.58 -14.89
C ILE A 73 5.24 0.94 -16.19
N ASN A 74 6.00 1.12 -17.29
CA ASN A 74 5.67 0.50 -18.56
C ASN A 74 5.74 -1.03 -18.46
N GLN A 75 6.82 -1.57 -17.86
CA GLN A 75 6.94 -3.01 -17.62
C GLN A 75 5.80 -3.54 -16.75
N ALA A 76 5.42 -2.81 -15.70
CA ALA A 76 4.29 -3.17 -14.85
C ALA A 76 2.97 -3.24 -15.66
N TYR A 77 2.72 -2.24 -16.50
CA TYR A 77 1.54 -2.21 -17.37
C TYR A 77 1.52 -3.34 -18.39
N ASP A 78 2.66 -3.68 -18.98
CA ASP A 78 2.78 -4.79 -19.93
C ASP A 78 2.46 -6.12 -19.24
N PHE A 79 2.99 -6.34 -18.03
CA PHE A 79 2.67 -7.51 -17.23
C PHE A 79 1.20 -7.55 -16.80
N TYR A 80 0.59 -6.42 -16.44
CA TYR A 80 -0.83 -6.34 -16.14
C TYR A 80 -1.70 -6.69 -17.36
N SER A 81 -1.37 -6.13 -18.53
CA SER A 81 -2.08 -6.39 -19.79
C SER A 81 -1.96 -7.87 -20.20
N ALA A 82 -0.78 -8.47 -19.98
CA ALA A 82 -0.57 -9.90 -20.16
C ALA A 82 -1.38 -10.71 -19.13
N ALA A 83 -1.45 -10.28 -17.87
CA ALA A 83 -2.22 -10.96 -16.83
C ALA A 83 -3.71 -11.06 -17.17
N ILE A 84 -4.31 -9.98 -17.68
CA ILE A 84 -5.73 -9.95 -18.08
C ILE A 84 -6.01 -10.87 -19.27
N SER A 85 -5.10 -10.90 -20.25
CA SER A 85 -5.29 -11.71 -21.47
C SER A 85 -4.86 -13.18 -21.31
N SER A 86 -4.19 -13.51 -20.21
CA SER A 86 -3.71 -14.86 -19.92
C SER A 86 -4.73 -15.74 -19.20
N GLY A 87 -4.54 -17.06 -19.25
CA GLY A 87 -5.36 -18.00 -18.51
C GLY A 87 -5.19 -17.91 -16.98
N VAL A 88 -6.16 -18.44 -16.25
CA VAL A 88 -6.22 -18.39 -14.77
C VAL A 88 -4.95 -18.93 -14.08
N ASN A 89 -4.24 -19.88 -14.70
CA ASN A 89 -3.03 -20.48 -14.15
C ASN A 89 -1.77 -19.61 -14.33
N THR A 90 -1.72 -18.75 -15.35
CA THR A 90 -0.54 -17.93 -15.68
C THR A 90 -0.69 -16.49 -15.21
N SER A 91 -1.92 -15.99 -15.15
CA SER A 91 -2.26 -14.65 -14.69
C SER A 91 -1.62 -14.26 -13.34
N PRO A 92 -1.59 -15.13 -12.30
CA PRO A 92 -0.98 -14.77 -11.02
C PRO A 92 0.51 -14.43 -11.10
N LEU A 93 1.26 -15.12 -11.97
CA LEU A 93 2.68 -14.85 -12.17
C LEU A 93 2.90 -13.49 -12.85
N TYR A 94 2.06 -13.16 -13.82
CA TYR A 94 2.11 -11.85 -14.46
C TYR A 94 1.71 -10.72 -13.50
N TYR A 95 0.68 -10.91 -12.68
CA TYR A 95 0.35 -9.94 -11.62
C TYR A 95 1.50 -9.76 -10.63
N TYR A 96 2.19 -10.83 -10.24
CA TYR A 96 3.38 -10.74 -9.39
C TYR A 96 4.44 -9.82 -10.01
N TYR A 97 4.78 -10.00 -11.28
CA TYR A 97 5.76 -9.14 -11.95
C TYR A 97 5.26 -7.71 -12.19
N CYS A 98 3.96 -7.52 -12.38
CA CYS A 98 3.35 -6.19 -12.39
C CYS A 98 3.63 -5.46 -11.06
N PHE A 99 3.24 -6.06 -9.93
CA PHE A 99 3.43 -5.44 -8.61
C PHE A 99 4.91 -5.32 -8.21
N LEU A 100 5.77 -6.26 -8.61
CA LEU A 100 7.21 -6.16 -8.40
C LEU A 100 7.79 -4.93 -9.09
N ASN A 101 7.38 -4.63 -10.33
CA ASN A 101 7.87 -3.44 -11.03
C ASN A 101 7.32 -2.14 -10.43
N LEU A 102 6.06 -2.12 -9.97
CA LEU A 102 5.53 -0.98 -9.20
C LEU A 102 6.29 -0.78 -7.88
N ALA A 103 6.68 -1.86 -7.20
CA ALA A 103 7.53 -1.79 -6.01
C ALA A 103 8.91 -1.21 -6.35
N LYS A 104 9.54 -1.61 -7.46
CA LYS A 104 10.81 -1.03 -7.92
C LYS A 104 10.69 0.46 -8.21
N ALA A 105 9.61 0.89 -8.87
CA ALA A 105 9.30 2.31 -9.10
C ALA A 105 9.24 3.09 -7.78
N MET A 106 8.54 2.56 -6.77
CA MET A 106 8.44 3.19 -5.45
C MET A 106 9.80 3.24 -4.72
N CYS A 107 10.58 2.15 -4.80
CA CYS A 107 11.94 2.11 -4.25
C CYS A 107 12.86 3.14 -4.91
N GLU A 108 12.80 3.30 -6.23
CA GLU A 108 13.62 4.25 -6.98
C GLU A 108 13.31 5.72 -6.59
N ILE A 109 12.02 6.05 -6.41
CA ILE A 109 11.60 7.38 -5.93
C ILE A 109 12.12 7.66 -4.52
N LYS A 110 12.01 6.68 -3.60
CA LYS A 110 12.39 6.84 -2.18
C LYS A 110 13.87 6.57 -1.90
N ASN A 111 14.60 6.05 -2.87
CA ASN A 111 16.00 5.69 -2.77
C ASN A 111 16.71 5.99 -4.09
N PRO A 112 17.17 7.24 -4.28
CA PRO A 112 17.92 7.61 -5.48
C PRO A 112 19.09 6.65 -5.72
N SER A 113 19.13 6.01 -6.88
CA SER A 113 20.10 4.95 -7.23
C SER A 113 19.75 3.53 -6.79
N PHE A 114 18.50 3.23 -6.44
CA PHE A 114 18.07 1.86 -6.15
C PHE A 114 18.42 0.88 -7.28
N HIS A 115 18.25 1.30 -8.54
CA HIS A 115 18.66 0.52 -9.72
C HIS A 115 20.13 0.08 -9.75
N LYS A 116 21.03 0.72 -8.99
CA LYS A 116 22.45 0.35 -8.91
C LYS A 116 22.74 -0.66 -7.82
N LEU A 117 21.78 -0.91 -6.94
CA LEU A 117 21.94 -1.82 -5.81
C LEU A 117 21.66 -3.26 -6.25
N PRO A 118 22.41 -4.26 -5.74
CA PRO A 118 22.14 -5.67 -5.99
C PRO A 118 20.68 -6.06 -5.70
N GLU A 119 20.07 -5.44 -4.68
CA GLU A 119 18.69 -5.65 -4.28
C GLU A 119 17.65 -5.33 -5.36
N CYS A 120 17.98 -4.49 -6.35
CA CYS A 120 17.09 -4.23 -7.48
C CYS A 120 16.90 -5.48 -8.37
N TYR A 121 17.84 -6.42 -8.31
CA TYR A 121 17.86 -7.63 -9.13
C TYR A 121 17.42 -8.89 -8.36
N SER A 122 17.14 -8.78 -7.06
CA SER A 122 16.60 -9.87 -6.24
C SER A 122 15.21 -9.51 -5.70
N HIS A 123 14.28 -10.47 -5.67
CA HIS A 123 12.91 -10.18 -5.25
C HIS A 123 12.79 -10.01 -3.72
N GLY A 124 13.57 -10.80 -2.96
CA GLY A 124 13.52 -10.85 -1.49
C GLY A 124 12.33 -11.61 -0.91
N ILE A 125 11.43 -12.11 -1.76
CA ILE A 125 10.35 -13.02 -1.42
C ILE A 125 10.35 -14.18 -2.41
N SER A 126 10.06 -15.38 -1.93
CA SER A 126 10.07 -16.58 -2.76
C SER A 126 8.99 -17.55 -2.29
N TRP A 127 8.55 -18.38 -3.23
CA TRP A 127 7.60 -19.46 -2.98
C TRP A 127 8.12 -20.70 -3.69
N ARG A 128 8.05 -21.83 -3.02
CA ARG A 128 8.42 -23.12 -3.59
C ARG A 128 7.31 -24.12 -3.28
N PRO A 129 6.40 -24.41 -4.23
CA PRO A 129 5.38 -25.43 -4.01
C PRO A 129 6.02 -26.78 -3.79
N SER A 130 5.32 -27.65 -3.06
CA SER A 130 5.71 -29.06 -2.97
C SER A 130 5.54 -29.72 -4.35
N PRO A 131 6.56 -30.41 -4.88
CA PRO A 131 6.40 -31.14 -6.14
C PRO A 131 5.49 -32.38 -6.00
N LYS A 132 5.18 -32.79 -4.77
CA LYS A 132 4.41 -34.02 -4.48
C LYS A 132 2.91 -33.77 -4.26
N PHE A 133 2.51 -32.54 -4.01
CA PHE A 133 1.15 -32.20 -3.63
C PHE A 133 0.66 -31.02 -4.44
N LEU A 134 -0.63 -31.02 -4.76
CA LEU A 134 -1.29 -29.83 -5.27
C LEU A 134 -1.22 -28.70 -4.23
N VAL A 135 -1.20 -27.47 -4.73
CA VAL A 135 -1.20 -26.25 -3.91
C VAL A 135 -2.35 -26.31 -2.91
N ASN A 136 -2.04 -26.15 -1.64
CA ASN A 136 -3.05 -26.10 -0.58
C ASN A 136 -2.93 -24.76 0.15
N PRO A 137 -3.81 -23.78 -0.13
CA PRO A 137 -3.74 -22.43 0.44
C PRO A 137 -3.64 -22.39 1.98
N THR A 138 -4.13 -23.41 2.67
CA THR A 138 -4.06 -23.51 4.14
C THR A 138 -2.68 -23.87 4.68
N LYS A 139 -1.83 -24.48 3.83
CA LYS A 139 -0.48 -24.97 4.15
C LYS A 139 0.62 -24.23 3.40
N GLU A 140 0.27 -23.43 2.39
CA GLU A 140 1.26 -22.69 1.60
C GLU A 140 2.04 -21.68 2.46
N LEU A 141 3.36 -21.72 2.27
CA LEU A 141 4.31 -20.81 2.89
C LEU A 141 5.03 -20.03 1.80
N VAL A 142 5.06 -18.70 1.93
CA VAL A 142 6.08 -17.88 1.26
C VAL A 142 7.21 -17.65 2.23
N TYR A 143 8.42 -17.49 1.73
CA TYR A 143 9.57 -17.17 2.57
C TYR A 143 10.24 -15.89 2.10
N LEU A 144 10.57 -15.05 3.07
CA LEU A 144 11.47 -13.92 2.88
C LEU A 144 12.88 -14.50 2.83
N SER A 145 13.58 -14.22 1.73
CA SER A 145 14.89 -14.79 1.42
C SER A 145 15.99 -13.73 1.53
N ALA A 146 17.07 -13.86 0.76
CA ALA A 146 18.13 -12.86 0.69
C ALA A 146 17.57 -11.45 0.43
N ARG A 147 18.29 -10.44 0.91
CA ARG A 147 17.91 -9.04 0.78
C ARG A 147 17.60 -8.70 -0.69
N GLY A 148 16.50 -7.98 -0.92
CA GLY A 148 15.98 -7.67 -2.25
C GLY A 148 14.90 -6.60 -2.25
N VAL A 149 14.18 -6.44 -3.35
CA VAL A 149 13.15 -5.41 -3.56
C VAL A 149 12.19 -5.32 -2.36
N TRP A 150 11.70 -6.46 -1.85
CA TRP A 150 10.78 -6.47 -0.70
C TRP A 150 11.35 -5.78 0.54
N HIS A 151 12.63 -6.02 0.85
CA HIS A 151 13.30 -5.47 2.03
C HIS A 151 13.46 -3.95 1.91
N VAL A 152 13.91 -3.49 0.73
CA VAL A 152 14.06 -2.07 0.45
C VAL A 152 12.70 -1.37 0.48
N LEU A 153 11.66 -1.99 -0.09
CA LEU A 153 10.31 -1.44 -0.05
C LEU A 153 9.82 -1.28 1.40
N TRP A 154 9.95 -2.32 2.23
CA TRP A 154 9.57 -2.27 3.65
C TRP A 154 10.27 -1.12 4.38
N GLU A 155 11.58 -1.00 4.24
CA GLU A 155 12.38 0.03 4.91
C GLU A 155 11.96 1.44 4.46
N LYS A 156 11.67 1.61 3.18
CA LYS A 156 11.27 2.90 2.61
C LYS A 156 9.82 3.27 2.92
N MET A 157 8.95 2.29 3.15
CA MET A 157 7.57 2.52 3.56
C MET A 157 7.45 2.77 5.07
N THR A 158 8.23 2.07 5.89
CA THR A 158 8.11 2.12 7.35
C THR A 158 9.09 3.09 8.02
N GLY A 159 10.17 3.46 7.33
CA GLY A 159 11.29 4.21 7.91
C GLY A 159 12.15 3.40 8.88
N LYS A 160 11.97 2.08 8.94
CA LYS A 160 12.67 1.18 9.88
C LYS A 160 13.48 0.15 9.13
N THR A 161 14.70 -0.12 9.59
CA THR A 161 15.54 -1.21 9.08
C THR A 161 14.80 -2.54 9.19
N CYS A 162 14.88 -3.36 8.13
CA CYS A 162 14.26 -4.68 8.13
C CYS A 162 15.14 -5.70 8.88
N ASN A 163 14.86 -5.92 10.16
CA ASN A 163 15.61 -6.85 11.02
C ASN A 163 14.98 -8.25 11.10
N ILE A 164 14.29 -8.68 10.03
CA ILE A 164 13.62 -9.97 10.01
C ILE A 164 14.65 -11.09 9.78
N PRO A 165 14.61 -12.21 10.54
CA PRO A 165 15.50 -13.35 10.32
C PRO A 165 15.38 -13.92 8.90
N ASN A 166 16.49 -14.40 8.32
CA ASN A 166 16.49 -15.01 7.00
C ASN A 166 16.88 -16.51 7.09
N PRO A 167 16.02 -17.45 6.65
CA PRO A 167 14.69 -17.23 6.08
C PRO A 167 13.62 -16.97 7.15
N THR A 168 12.61 -16.16 6.81
CA THR A 168 11.35 -16.07 7.59
C THR A 168 10.21 -16.61 6.76
N TYR A 169 9.47 -17.56 7.32
CA TYR A 169 8.32 -18.18 6.66
C TYR A 169 7.03 -17.49 7.08
N LEU A 170 6.21 -17.14 6.09
CA LEU A 170 4.91 -16.51 6.27
C LEU A 170 3.85 -17.41 5.65
N LYS A 171 2.78 -17.68 6.39
CA LYS A 171 1.65 -18.45 5.87
C LYS A 171 0.84 -17.57 4.93
N VAL A 172 0.57 -18.07 3.72
CA VAL A 172 -0.27 -17.36 2.73
C VAL A 172 -1.63 -17.00 3.33
N LYS A 173 -2.21 -17.92 4.11
CA LYS A 173 -3.43 -17.68 4.89
C LYS A 173 -3.33 -16.42 5.78
N ASP A 174 -2.23 -16.24 6.50
CA ASP A 174 -2.11 -15.08 7.39
C ASP A 174 -1.93 -13.77 6.60
N LEU A 175 -1.33 -13.81 5.41
CA LEU A 175 -1.21 -12.66 4.52
C LEU A 175 -2.57 -12.22 3.97
N PHE A 176 -3.37 -13.15 3.44
CA PHE A 176 -4.71 -12.84 2.92
C PHE A 176 -5.68 -12.38 4.01
N ALA A 177 -5.51 -12.84 5.25
CA ALA A 177 -6.30 -12.35 6.36
C ALA A 177 -6.18 -10.82 6.53
N CYS A 178 -5.04 -10.23 6.16
CA CYS A 178 -4.77 -8.80 6.33
C CYS A 178 -5.08 -7.96 5.08
N CYS A 179 -5.64 -8.54 4.01
CA CYS A 179 -5.90 -7.87 2.75
C CYS A 179 -7.42 -7.66 2.56
N PRO A 180 -7.94 -6.42 2.76
CA PRO A 180 -9.35 -6.12 2.63
C PRO A 180 -9.96 -6.56 1.30
N GLU A 181 -9.21 -6.40 0.22
CA GLU A 181 -9.61 -6.70 -1.16
C GLU A 181 -9.87 -8.19 -1.41
N THR A 182 -9.29 -9.07 -0.58
CA THR A 182 -9.46 -10.53 -0.68
C THR A 182 -10.29 -11.09 0.48
N GLY A 183 -10.94 -10.22 1.27
CA GLY A 183 -11.58 -10.63 2.52
C GLY A 183 -12.75 -11.60 2.34
N ILE A 184 -13.51 -11.47 1.25
CA ILE A 184 -14.64 -12.36 0.94
C ILE A 184 -14.12 -13.75 0.55
N GLU A 185 -13.15 -13.80 -0.35
CA GLU A 185 -12.49 -15.02 -0.81
C GLU A 185 -11.77 -15.71 0.35
N TYR A 186 -11.08 -14.93 1.19
CA TYR A 186 -10.47 -15.40 2.42
C TYR A 186 -11.48 -16.11 3.31
N SER A 187 -12.62 -15.46 3.59
CA SER A 187 -13.66 -16.02 4.45
C SER A 187 -14.23 -17.31 3.87
N ARG A 188 -14.47 -17.34 2.55
CA ARG A 188 -14.98 -18.53 1.85
C ARG A 188 -13.98 -19.70 1.85
N ILE A 189 -12.70 -19.42 1.62
CA ILE A 189 -11.66 -20.45 1.51
C ILE A 189 -11.25 -20.99 2.88
N PHE A 190 -11.16 -20.12 3.89
CA PHE A 190 -10.58 -20.46 5.19
C PHE A 190 -11.59 -20.59 6.32
N GLY A 191 -12.86 -20.23 6.10
CA GLY A 191 -13.91 -20.25 7.12
C GLY A 191 -13.62 -19.31 8.31
N GLN A 192 -12.88 -18.23 8.06
CA GLN A 192 -12.41 -17.29 9.10
C GLN A 192 -12.64 -15.85 8.66
N ASN A 193 -12.93 -14.97 9.62
CA ASN A 193 -13.02 -13.55 9.34
C ASN A 193 -11.63 -12.96 9.05
N PRO A 194 -11.50 -12.02 8.09
CA PRO A 194 -10.29 -11.26 7.89
C PRO A 194 -9.86 -10.51 9.15
N ARG A 195 -8.55 -10.25 9.29
CA ARG A 195 -7.90 -9.56 10.41
C ARG A 195 -7.60 -8.10 10.07
N TYR A 196 -8.62 -7.33 9.72
CA TYR A 196 -8.50 -5.87 9.61
C TYR A 196 -9.58 -5.17 10.43
N ILE A 197 -9.32 -3.92 10.80
CA ILE A 197 -10.25 -3.09 11.57
C ILE A 197 -10.94 -2.13 10.59
N PRO A 198 -12.26 -2.25 10.37
CA PRO A 198 -12.98 -1.32 9.51
C PRO A 198 -13.07 0.06 10.17
N LEU A 199 -12.58 1.08 9.47
CA LEU A 199 -12.75 2.47 9.87
C LEU A 199 -14.20 2.90 9.60
N GLN A 200 -14.82 3.57 10.57
CA GLN A 200 -16.17 4.12 10.49
C GLN A 200 -16.08 5.63 10.24
N GLU A 201 -16.95 6.16 9.38
CA GLU A 201 -17.08 7.60 9.12
C GLU A 201 -15.73 8.33 8.90
N PRO A 202 -14.85 7.84 8.01
CA PRO A 202 -13.57 8.50 7.79
C PRO A 202 -13.76 9.79 6.98
N VAL A 203 -13.36 10.93 7.55
CA VAL A 203 -13.48 12.27 6.97
C VAL A 203 -12.11 12.94 6.92
N ILE A 204 -11.80 13.58 5.79
CA ILE A 204 -10.65 14.47 5.66
C ILE A 204 -11.09 15.87 6.05
N LEU A 205 -10.38 16.49 6.99
CA LEU A 205 -10.59 17.87 7.40
C LEU A 205 -9.38 18.69 6.95
N PHE A 206 -9.60 19.84 6.33
CA PHE A 206 -8.54 20.80 6.04
C PHE A 206 -8.66 21.97 7.01
N ASP A 207 -7.60 22.20 7.78
CA ASP A 207 -7.48 23.37 8.65
C ASP A 207 -6.76 24.47 7.87
N GLU A 208 -7.50 25.46 7.38
CA GLU A 208 -6.95 26.60 6.63
C GLU A 208 -5.95 27.41 7.46
N SER A 209 -6.12 27.45 8.79
CA SER A 209 -5.30 28.29 9.66
C SER A 209 -3.90 27.71 9.87
N SER A 210 -3.79 26.39 9.98
CA SER A 210 -2.49 25.69 10.04
C SER A 210 -2.00 25.20 8.68
N GLY A 211 -2.88 25.18 7.66
CA GLY A 211 -2.60 24.58 6.36
C GLY A 211 -2.49 23.05 6.41
N GLU A 212 -3.08 22.41 7.42
CA GLU A 212 -2.93 20.98 7.69
C GLU A 212 -4.16 20.16 7.26
N PHE A 213 -3.92 18.91 6.86
CA PHE A 213 -4.96 17.92 6.63
C PHE A 213 -5.03 16.93 7.79
N TRP A 214 -6.23 16.70 8.29
CA TRP A 214 -6.54 15.76 9.35
C TRP A 214 -7.42 14.64 8.81
N ILE A 215 -7.25 13.43 9.33
CA ILE A 215 -8.17 12.31 9.08
C ILE A 215 -8.89 12.02 10.39
N LYS A 216 -10.20 12.26 10.43
CA LYS A 216 -11.09 11.87 11.53
C LYS A 216 -11.76 10.56 11.15
N PHE A 217 -11.77 9.58 12.05
CA PHE A 217 -12.52 8.34 11.86
C PHE A 217 -12.91 7.76 13.22
N SER A 218 -13.91 6.90 13.21
CA SER A 218 -14.39 6.13 14.35
C SER A 218 -14.01 4.65 14.17
N VAL A 219 -13.90 3.91 15.27
CA VAL A 219 -13.65 2.46 15.23
C VAL A 219 -14.58 1.78 16.21
N ASN A 220 -15.26 0.72 15.78
CA ASN A 220 -16.09 -0.06 16.69
C ASN A 220 -15.21 -0.84 17.68
N ARG A 221 -15.53 -0.75 18.98
CA ARG A 221 -14.83 -1.49 20.03
C ARG A 221 -14.96 -3.01 19.86
N SER A 222 -16.05 -3.51 19.29
CA SER A 222 -16.19 -4.94 19.00
C SER A 222 -15.15 -5.41 17.99
N SER A 223 -14.94 -4.64 16.91
CA SER A 223 -13.94 -4.95 15.88
C SER A 223 -12.52 -4.99 16.44
N LEU A 224 -12.19 -4.12 17.41
CA LEU A 224 -10.89 -4.19 18.10
C LEU A 224 -10.75 -5.51 18.90
N LYS A 225 -11.82 -5.96 19.56
CA LYS A 225 -11.81 -7.22 20.31
C LYS A 225 -11.65 -8.44 19.38
N GLU A 226 -12.33 -8.43 18.23
CA GLU A 226 -12.24 -9.50 17.23
C GLU A 226 -10.82 -9.75 16.74
N VAL A 227 -9.99 -8.70 16.66
CA VAL A 227 -8.57 -8.79 16.29
C VAL A 227 -7.61 -8.82 17.49
N ASN A 228 -8.12 -9.02 18.71
CA ASN A 228 -7.34 -9.06 19.95
C ASN A 228 -6.48 -7.80 20.19
N LEU A 229 -7.02 -6.62 19.89
CA LEU A 229 -6.37 -5.34 20.14
C LEU A 229 -7.10 -4.55 21.24
N SER A 230 -6.34 -4.06 22.22
CA SER A 230 -6.84 -3.07 23.18
C SER A 230 -6.82 -1.68 22.56
N ARG A 231 -7.62 -0.75 23.09
CA ARG A 231 -7.60 0.67 22.68
C ARG A 231 -6.18 1.25 22.74
N GLN A 232 -5.46 0.99 23.85
CA GLN A 232 -4.11 1.52 24.03
C GLN A 232 -3.15 0.97 22.97
N LYS A 233 -3.19 -0.35 22.74
CA LYS A 233 -2.33 -1.00 21.74
C LYS A 233 -2.65 -0.51 20.32
N PHE A 234 -3.93 -0.31 20.00
CA PHE A 234 -4.35 0.28 18.73
C PHE A 234 -3.79 1.70 18.56
N LEU A 235 -3.94 2.57 19.57
CA LEU A 235 -3.39 3.93 19.54
C LEU A 235 -1.86 3.92 19.36
N THR A 236 -1.15 3.01 20.04
CA THR A 236 0.30 2.84 19.86
C THR A 236 0.67 2.37 18.45
N LEU A 237 -0.13 1.50 17.82
CA LEU A 237 0.14 1.01 16.46
C LEU A 237 -0.03 2.10 15.40
N ILE A 238 -1.02 2.98 15.57
CA ILE A 238 -1.26 4.09 14.62
C ILE A 238 -0.34 5.29 14.87
N SER A 239 0.22 5.43 16.07
CA SER A 239 1.24 6.44 16.37
C SER A 239 2.62 5.97 15.86
N ASN A 240 2.92 6.22 14.58
CA ASN A 240 4.29 6.06 14.06
C ASN A 240 5.03 7.41 14.10
N SER A 241 6.36 7.40 14.09
CA SER A 241 7.23 8.60 14.13
C SER A 241 6.96 9.64 13.05
N ASN A 242 6.25 9.27 11.98
CA ASN A 242 5.87 10.14 10.88
C ASN A 242 4.39 10.62 10.92
N ILE A 243 3.61 10.15 11.89
CA ILE A 243 2.18 10.51 12.06
C ILE A 243 2.01 11.00 13.50
N GLN A 244 2.09 12.32 13.68
CA GLN A 244 1.79 12.93 14.97
C GLN A 244 0.28 12.90 15.20
N TYR A 245 -0.15 12.07 16.15
CA TYR A 245 -1.53 12.07 16.61
C TYR A 245 -1.64 12.98 17.83
N ARG A 246 -2.60 13.91 17.80
CA ARG A 246 -3.07 14.59 18.99
C ARG A 246 -4.36 13.92 19.44
N GLN A 247 -4.35 13.34 20.64
CA GLN A 247 -5.58 12.91 21.28
C GLN A 247 -6.46 14.13 21.53
N VAL A 248 -7.60 14.19 20.86
CA VAL A 248 -8.65 15.15 21.17
C VAL A 248 -9.84 14.35 21.69
N GLN A 249 -10.16 14.51 22.97
CA GLN A 249 -11.36 13.92 23.54
C GLN A 249 -12.56 14.74 23.05
N SER A 250 -13.44 14.13 22.27
CA SER A 250 -14.70 14.78 21.84
C SER A 250 -15.55 15.09 23.07
N SER A 251 -16.16 16.27 23.10
CA SER A 251 -17.18 16.66 24.07
C SER A 251 -18.56 16.11 23.77
N GLU A 252 -18.72 15.42 22.63
CA GLU A 252 -19.98 14.82 22.21
C GLU A 252 -20.04 13.37 22.72
N THR A 253 -20.84 13.20 23.78
CA THR A 253 -21.39 11.92 24.27
C THR A 253 -22.59 11.48 23.46
#